data_AF-A0A9N8DT22-F1
#
_entry.id   AF-A0A9N8DT22-F1
#
_cell.length_a   1.000
_cell.length_b   1.000
_cell.length_c   1.000
_cell.angle_alpha   90.00
_cell.angle_beta   90.00
_cell.angle_gamma   90.00
#
_symmetry.space_group_name_H-M   'P 1'
#
loop_
_entity.id
_entity.type
_entity.pdbx_description
1 polymer ?
#
loop_
_entity_poly.entity_id
_entity_poly.type
_entity_poly.pdbx_seq_one_letter_code
_entity_poly.pdbx_strand_id
1 'polypeptide(L)'
;MRLVGFKRFFAVSVVNKATSFQQGYRASILHPPFAKWSSSLHIRFSSDGSTDLPPPNEELKEALTRIGIQDKLEPLSDLGYYGWNPTGSYNPLSSVTAEDIRQMIDFTRKPKTILDVQALRATLPRKLSFLEPFLVENLFPFGQHSIASLYVATNHKGVDPKSVNFMFGSYSLFLLATGELQDDGEKFIVMRIPSTGILFVSRYKAYTNNLSAHGHQFERFLLGTSPEPPYDHSEAENLQLMKIGNSTVLISGEVDAVDCNGTPTEVKLGNKQQSMKTLSQMISSASLQLCRGNVRFWQRRGRKKLRDIKRIEFERLEDFATREMTSLNWSG
;
A
#
# COMPACT_ATOMS: atom_id res chain seq x y z
N MET A 1 -27.59 -25.25 -29.18
CA MET A 1 -27.84 -24.46 -27.95
C MET A 1 -27.00 -23.19 -28.04
N ARG A 2 -27.63 -22.03 -28.27
CA ARG A 2 -26.94 -20.75 -28.53
C ARG A 2 -26.47 -20.13 -27.21
N LEU A 3 -25.16 -19.94 -27.04
CA LEU A 3 -24.59 -19.17 -25.94
C LEU A 3 -24.75 -17.68 -26.27
N VAL A 4 -25.59 -16.99 -25.49
CA VAL A 4 -25.79 -15.54 -25.57
C VAL A 4 -24.63 -14.85 -24.87
N GLY A 5 -23.80 -14.15 -25.63
CA GLY A 5 -22.71 -13.32 -25.09
C GLY A 5 -23.25 -12.06 -24.43
N PHE A 6 -23.07 -11.94 -23.11
CA PHE A 6 -23.32 -10.70 -22.38
C PHE A 6 -22.09 -9.78 -22.46
N LYS A 7 -22.22 -8.65 -23.16
CA LYS A 7 -21.32 -7.49 -22.99
C LYS A 7 -21.79 -6.73 -21.75
N ARG A 8 -20.99 -6.70 -20.68
CA ARG A 8 -21.22 -5.80 -19.53
C ARG A 8 -20.35 -4.56 -19.65
N PHE A 9 -20.95 -3.41 -19.42
CA PHE A 9 -20.29 -2.11 -19.33
C PHE A 9 -19.73 -1.90 -17.92
N PHE A 10 -18.57 -1.25 -17.82
CA PHE A 10 -17.98 -0.84 -16.55
C PHE A 10 -18.55 0.52 -16.13
N ALA A 11 -18.98 0.64 -14.87
CA ALA A 11 -19.18 1.93 -14.22
C ALA A 11 -17.95 2.22 -13.36
N VAL A 12 -17.24 3.30 -13.68
CA VAL A 12 -16.10 3.79 -12.89
C VAL A 12 -16.51 5.13 -12.31
N SER A 13 -16.54 5.22 -10.99
CA SER A 13 -16.74 6.50 -10.30
C SER A 13 -15.38 7.08 -9.93
N VAL A 14 -15.14 8.31 -10.35
CA VAL A 14 -13.96 9.08 -9.97
C VAL A 14 -14.36 10.12 -8.93
N VAL A 15 -13.68 10.08 -7.79
CA VAL A 15 -13.81 11.09 -6.73
C VAL A 15 -12.75 12.16 -7.00
N ASN A 16 -13.18 13.41 -7.20
CA ASN A 16 -12.31 14.57 -7.42
C ASN A 16 -12.38 15.54 -6.23
N LYS A 17 -11.30 16.27 -5.98
CA LYS A 17 -11.27 17.39 -5.03
C LYS A 17 -12.17 18.50 -5.56
N ALA A 18 -13.25 18.85 -4.84
CA ALA A 18 -14.05 20.02 -5.18
C ALA A 18 -13.29 21.28 -4.78
N THR A 19 -13.03 22.17 -5.74
CA THR A 19 -12.46 23.50 -5.48
C THR A 19 -13.54 24.47 -5.01
N SER A 20 -14.05 24.28 -3.80
CA SER A 20 -14.62 25.34 -2.95
C SER A 20 -15.13 24.75 -1.63
N PHE A 21 -14.80 25.44 -0.54
CA PHE A 21 -15.20 25.16 0.83
C PHE A 21 -16.73 25.31 0.94
N GLN A 22 -17.50 24.27 0.62
CA GLN A 22 -18.88 23.97 1.11
C GLN A 22 -19.67 22.95 0.28
N GLN A 23 -19.15 22.40 -0.84
CA GLN A 23 -19.88 21.37 -1.59
C GLN A 23 -19.21 20.00 -1.48
N GLY A 24 -19.98 19.04 -0.95
CA GLY A 24 -19.57 17.65 -0.82
C GLY A 24 -19.06 17.02 -2.12
N TYR A 25 -18.31 15.93 -1.97
CA TYR A 25 -17.69 15.19 -3.07
C TYR A 25 -18.70 14.85 -4.18
N ARG A 26 -18.46 15.36 -5.39
CA ARG A 26 -19.16 14.90 -6.60
C ARG A 26 -18.41 13.70 -7.18
N ALA A 27 -19.01 12.52 -7.07
CA ALA A 27 -18.62 11.39 -7.90
C ALA A 27 -18.97 11.72 -9.36
N SER A 28 -17.96 11.71 -10.23
CA SER A 28 -18.18 11.80 -11.68
C SER A 28 -17.94 10.43 -12.28
N ILE A 29 -18.94 9.90 -12.98
CA ILE A 29 -18.79 8.66 -13.74
C ILE A 29 -17.99 9.02 -14.98
N LEU A 30 -16.72 8.62 -15.01
CA LEU A 30 -15.92 8.69 -16.23
C LEU A 30 -15.96 7.31 -16.89
N HIS A 31 -15.97 7.29 -18.22
CA HIS A 31 -15.76 6.07 -19.00
C HIS A 31 -14.38 6.16 -19.66
N PRO A 32 -13.27 5.80 -18.97
CA PRO A 32 -11.98 5.73 -19.64
C PRO A 32 -11.96 4.55 -20.62
N PRO A 33 -11.11 4.59 -21.65
CA PRO A 33 -10.91 3.48 -22.56
C PRO A 33 -10.11 2.37 -21.85
N PHE A 34 -10.77 1.60 -20.99
CA PHE A 34 -10.15 0.44 -20.34
C PHE A 34 -10.28 -0.81 -21.20
N ALA A 35 -9.32 -1.72 -21.00
CA ALA A 35 -9.31 -3.06 -21.56
C ALA A 35 -10.70 -3.70 -21.51
N LYS A 36 -11.10 -4.33 -22.60
CA LYS A 36 -11.98 -5.49 -22.47
C LYS A 36 -11.16 -6.55 -21.72
N TRP A 37 -11.33 -6.62 -20.41
CA TRP A 37 -10.94 -7.80 -19.66
C TRP A 37 -11.77 -8.95 -20.26
N SER A 38 -11.13 -9.72 -21.15
CA SER A 38 -11.74 -10.92 -21.69
C SER A 38 -12.00 -11.86 -20.52
N SER A 39 -12.98 -12.73 -20.66
CA SER A 39 -13.47 -13.71 -19.67
C SER A 39 -12.44 -14.77 -19.23
N SER A 40 -11.13 -14.47 -19.32
CA SER A 40 -10.02 -15.39 -19.15
C SER A 40 -9.34 -15.33 -17.78
N LEU A 41 -9.69 -14.37 -16.90
CA LEU A 41 -9.33 -14.47 -15.48
C LEU A 41 -10.25 -15.50 -14.82
N HIS A 42 -9.99 -16.77 -15.11
CA HIS A 42 -10.63 -17.89 -14.41
C HIS A 42 -10.04 -17.97 -13.00
N ILE A 43 -10.68 -17.30 -12.05
CA ILE A 43 -10.47 -17.57 -10.63
C ILE A 43 -10.91 -19.03 -10.41
N ARG A 44 -9.94 -19.92 -10.19
CA ARG A 44 -10.23 -21.33 -9.94
C ARG A 44 -10.52 -21.48 -8.47
N PHE A 45 -11.74 -21.91 -8.16
CA PHE A 45 -12.14 -22.24 -6.80
C PHE A 45 -11.53 -23.61 -6.46
N SER A 46 -10.66 -23.65 -5.46
CA SER A 46 -10.23 -24.90 -4.86
C SER A 46 -11.44 -25.50 -4.12
N SER A 47 -11.77 -26.75 -4.44
CA SER A 47 -12.96 -27.45 -3.93
C SER A 47 -12.72 -28.19 -2.60
N ASP A 48 -11.48 -28.15 -2.13
CA ASP A 48 -10.99 -28.61 -0.85
C ASP A 48 -11.40 -27.60 0.24
N GLY A 49 -12.67 -27.69 0.65
CA GLY A 49 -13.40 -26.78 1.55
C GLY A 49 -12.91 -26.68 3.01
N SER A 50 -11.60 -26.68 3.23
CA SER A 50 -10.98 -26.27 4.49
C SER A 50 -10.59 -24.80 4.37
N THR A 51 -11.54 -23.91 4.65
CA THR A 51 -11.35 -22.44 4.59
C THR A 51 -10.80 -21.88 5.91
N ASP A 52 -9.89 -22.58 6.56
CA ASP A 52 -9.23 -22.07 7.77
C ASP A 52 -8.18 -21.06 7.34
N LEU A 53 -8.63 -19.82 7.17
CA LEU A 53 -7.75 -18.68 7.00
C LEU A 53 -6.84 -18.57 8.23
N PRO A 54 -5.59 -18.12 8.05
CA PRO A 54 -4.68 -17.91 9.19
C PRO A 54 -5.30 -16.92 10.19
N PRO A 55 -4.92 -17.02 11.49
CA PRO A 55 -5.39 -16.06 12.49
C PRO A 55 -4.95 -14.63 12.13
N PRO A 56 -5.59 -13.61 12.71
CA PRO A 56 -5.12 -12.23 12.56
C PRO A 56 -3.75 -12.04 13.20
N ASN A 57 -3.07 -10.96 12.80
CA ASN A 57 -1.88 -10.49 13.50
C ASN A 57 -2.30 -9.93 14.87
N GLU A 58 -2.07 -10.73 15.93
CA GLU A 58 -2.47 -10.36 17.30
C GLU A 58 -1.73 -9.12 17.80
N GLU A 59 -0.47 -8.93 17.42
CA GLU A 59 0.30 -7.74 17.83
C GLU A 59 -0.30 -6.45 17.23
N LEU A 60 -0.73 -6.49 15.96
CA LEU A 60 -1.45 -5.37 15.33
C LEU A 60 -2.80 -5.14 16.00
N LYS A 61 -3.56 -6.19 16.29
CA LYS A 61 -4.85 -6.10 16.96
C LYS A 61 -4.72 -5.48 18.36
N GLU A 62 -3.71 -5.86 19.12
CA GLU A 62 -3.40 -5.23 20.40
C GLU A 62 -2.98 -3.77 20.23
N ALA A 63 -2.14 -3.45 19.24
CA ALA A 63 -1.71 -2.09 18.97
C ALA A 63 -2.89 -1.18 18.59
N LEU A 64 -3.83 -1.65 17.77
CA LEU A 64 -5.08 -0.96 17.43
C LEU A 64 -5.97 -0.76 18.66
N THR A 65 -5.98 -1.72 19.58
CA THR A 65 -6.71 -1.62 20.86
C THR A 65 -6.07 -0.57 21.77
N ARG A 66 -4.73 -0.54 21.85
CA ARG A 66 -4.00 0.44 22.68
C ARG A 66 -4.24 1.88 22.23
N ILE A 67 -4.37 2.12 20.93
CA ILE A 67 -4.69 3.45 20.39
C ILE A 67 -6.21 3.73 20.27
N GLY A 68 -7.06 2.81 20.75
CA GLY A 68 -8.50 3.00 20.87
C GLY A 68 -9.29 3.03 19.56
N ILE A 69 -8.89 2.25 18.54
CA ILE A 69 -9.61 2.19 17.24
C ILE A 69 -10.03 0.78 16.81
N GLN A 70 -9.96 -0.19 17.72
CA GLN A 70 -10.32 -1.59 17.49
C GLN A 70 -11.80 -1.79 17.11
N ASP A 71 -12.68 -0.87 17.50
CA ASP A 71 -14.09 -0.85 17.15
C ASP A 71 -14.34 -0.42 15.69
N LYS A 72 -13.38 0.31 15.10
CA LYS A 72 -13.42 0.78 13.70
C LYS A 72 -12.66 -0.14 12.77
N LEU A 73 -11.57 -0.71 13.24
CA LEU A 73 -10.64 -1.55 12.49
C LEU A 73 -10.36 -2.84 13.26
N GLU A 74 -10.94 -3.95 12.81
CA GLU A 74 -10.76 -5.26 13.42
C GLU A 74 -10.00 -6.18 12.45
N PRO A 75 -8.73 -6.55 12.74
CA PRO A 75 -8.03 -7.57 11.98
C PRO A 75 -8.76 -8.92 12.07
N LEU A 76 -9.02 -9.54 10.91
CA LEU A 76 -9.68 -10.85 10.81
C LEU A 76 -8.69 -11.96 10.49
N SER A 77 -7.71 -11.69 9.62
CA SER A 77 -6.72 -12.69 9.17
C SER A 77 -5.48 -12.00 8.59
N ASP A 78 -4.29 -12.47 8.95
CA ASP A 78 -3.03 -12.08 8.30
C ASP A 78 -2.64 -13.16 7.28
N LEU A 79 -2.84 -12.85 5.99
CA LEU A 79 -2.58 -13.77 4.89
C LEU A 79 -1.07 -13.85 4.55
N GLY A 80 -0.25 -13.06 5.24
CA GLY A 80 1.19 -13.01 5.10
C GLY A 80 1.65 -12.26 3.84
N TYR A 81 2.91 -12.50 3.47
CA TYR A 81 3.58 -11.76 2.40
C TYR A 81 3.47 -12.43 1.02
N TYR A 82 3.64 -11.61 -0.01
CA TYR A 82 4.08 -12.03 -1.33
C TYR A 82 4.99 -10.94 -1.94
N GLY A 83 5.63 -11.27 -3.04
CA GLY A 83 6.51 -10.40 -3.79
C GLY A 83 5.93 -9.94 -5.11
N TRP A 84 6.18 -8.68 -5.45
CA TRP A 84 6.01 -8.17 -6.81
C TRP A 84 7.39 -7.99 -7.44
N ASN A 85 7.64 -8.67 -8.57
CA ASN A 85 8.90 -8.66 -9.31
C ASN A 85 8.64 -8.10 -10.72
N PRO A 86 8.54 -6.77 -10.88
CA PRO A 86 8.24 -6.17 -12.17
C PRO A 86 9.38 -6.44 -13.16
N THR A 87 9.02 -6.91 -14.35
CA THR A 87 9.97 -7.16 -15.45
C THR A 87 9.40 -6.65 -16.78
N GLY A 88 10.28 -6.35 -17.74
CA GLY A 88 9.88 -5.88 -19.08
C GLY A 88 9.69 -4.37 -19.18
N SER A 89 9.00 -3.94 -20.25
CA SER A 89 8.74 -2.53 -20.57
C SER A 89 7.43 -2.03 -19.97
N TYR A 90 7.26 -0.70 -19.96
CA TYR A 90 5.96 -0.11 -19.65
C TYR A 90 4.89 -0.57 -20.63
N ASN A 91 3.74 -0.96 -20.10
CA ASN A 91 2.59 -1.36 -20.88
C ASN A 91 1.34 -0.64 -20.38
N PRO A 92 0.43 -0.20 -21.27
CA PRO A 92 -0.86 0.28 -20.84
C PRO A 92 -1.62 -0.86 -20.15
N LEU A 93 -2.30 -0.57 -19.03
CA LEU A 93 -3.12 -1.58 -18.33
C LEU A 93 -4.14 -2.27 -19.25
N SER A 94 -4.54 -1.62 -20.34
CA SER A 94 -5.46 -2.20 -21.32
C SER A 94 -4.87 -3.35 -22.16
N SER A 95 -3.56 -3.55 -22.15
CA SER A 95 -2.89 -4.66 -22.83
C SER A 95 -2.37 -5.73 -21.87
N VAL A 96 -2.43 -5.49 -20.55
CA VAL A 96 -1.94 -6.41 -19.53
C VAL A 96 -2.89 -7.59 -19.37
N THR A 97 -2.36 -8.80 -19.44
CA THR A 97 -3.10 -10.03 -19.23
C THR A 97 -2.93 -10.58 -17.81
N ALA A 98 -3.79 -11.52 -17.43
CA ALA A 98 -3.66 -12.25 -16.17
C ALA A 98 -2.33 -13.00 -16.06
N GLU A 99 -1.82 -13.53 -17.17
CA GLU A 99 -0.57 -14.29 -17.21
C GLU A 99 0.64 -13.37 -16.99
N ASP A 100 0.62 -12.16 -17.57
CA ASP A 100 1.67 -11.15 -17.35
C ASP A 100 1.79 -10.80 -15.86
N ILE A 101 0.65 -10.62 -15.18
CA ILE A 101 0.62 -10.38 -13.73
C ILE A 101 1.15 -11.59 -12.96
N ARG A 102 0.70 -12.81 -13.32
CA ARG A 102 1.05 -14.04 -12.62
C ARG A 102 2.55 -14.32 -12.64
N GLN A 103 3.21 -14.05 -13.76
CA GLN A 103 4.65 -14.28 -13.93
C GLN A 103 5.52 -13.32 -13.09
N MET A 104 4.96 -12.19 -12.66
CA MET A 104 5.64 -11.20 -11.82
C MET A 104 5.37 -11.40 -10.32
N ILE A 105 4.53 -12.37 -9.94
CA ILE A 105 4.26 -12.66 -8.53
C ILE A 105 5.27 -13.68 -8.00
N ASP A 106 5.86 -13.38 -6.84
CA ASP A 106 6.72 -14.27 -6.08
C ASP A 106 6.06 -14.63 -4.74
N PHE A 107 5.47 -15.82 -4.67
CA PHE A 107 4.74 -16.28 -3.49
C PHE A 107 5.63 -16.55 -2.27
N THR A 108 6.95 -16.55 -2.45
CA THR A 108 7.92 -16.91 -1.40
C THR A 108 8.70 -15.72 -0.87
N ARG A 109 8.62 -14.57 -1.57
CA ARG A 109 9.33 -13.37 -1.19
C ARG A 109 8.91 -12.90 0.20
N LYS A 110 9.93 -12.57 1.00
CA LYS A 110 9.78 -11.91 2.29
C LYS A 110 10.34 -10.47 2.18
N PRO A 111 9.86 -9.54 3.02
CA PRO A 111 10.46 -8.22 3.12
C PRO A 111 11.94 -8.31 3.53
N LYS A 112 12.73 -7.30 3.13
CA LYS A 112 14.15 -7.23 3.49
C LYS A 112 14.30 -6.86 4.98
N THR A 113 15.33 -7.36 5.64
CA THR A 113 15.59 -7.08 7.06
C THR A 113 16.43 -5.81 7.23
N ILE A 114 16.00 -4.90 8.10
CA ILE A 114 16.79 -3.72 8.51
C ILE A 114 18.00 -4.18 9.32
N LEU A 115 19.18 -3.61 9.02
CA LEU A 115 20.38 -3.79 9.82
C LEU A 115 20.17 -3.27 11.25
N ASP A 116 21.01 -3.72 12.18
CA ASP A 116 20.99 -3.24 13.56
C ASP A 116 21.05 -1.70 13.61
N VAL A 117 20.00 -1.08 14.14
CA VAL A 117 19.86 0.39 14.18
C VAL A 117 20.91 1.03 15.10
N GLN A 118 21.34 0.36 16.16
CA GLN A 118 22.41 0.87 17.02
C GLN A 118 23.76 0.84 16.30
N ALA A 119 24.03 -0.24 15.55
CA ALA A 119 25.22 -0.30 14.71
C ALA A 119 25.19 0.79 13.62
N LEU A 120 24.04 1.02 12.97
CA LEU A 120 23.88 2.09 11.99
C LEU A 120 24.09 3.47 12.60
N ARG A 121 23.58 3.72 13.82
CA ARG A 121 23.76 4.99 14.56
C ARG A 121 25.24 5.32 14.80
N ALA A 122 26.08 4.32 15.04
CA ALA A 122 27.53 4.53 15.20
C ALA A 122 28.20 5.11 13.93
N THR A 123 27.56 4.99 12.76
CA THR A 123 28.05 5.55 11.49
C THR A 123 27.53 6.96 11.19
N LEU A 124 26.74 7.54 12.09
CA LEU A 124 26.15 8.87 11.94
C LEU A 124 27.05 9.96 12.53
N PRO A 125 26.97 11.20 12.03
CA PRO A 125 26.06 11.68 10.99
C PRO A 125 26.56 11.40 9.57
N ARG A 126 25.71 10.82 8.72
CA ARG A 126 26.03 10.43 7.34
C ARG A 126 25.54 11.47 6.32
N LYS A 127 26.34 11.76 5.30
CA LYS A 127 25.89 12.58 4.16
C LYS A 127 25.08 11.68 3.20
N LEU A 128 23.92 12.15 2.77
CA LEU A 128 23.21 11.54 1.64
C LEU A 128 23.73 12.17 0.35
N SER A 129 23.96 11.33 -0.66
CA SER A 129 24.57 11.75 -1.92
C SER A 129 23.55 12.48 -2.78
N PHE A 130 24.02 13.48 -3.53
CA PHE A 130 23.23 14.01 -4.64
C PHE A 130 23.53 13.12 -5.85
N LEU A 131 22.57 12.31 -6.25
CA LEU A 131 22.68 11.38 -7.36
C LEU A 131 21.87 11.91 -8.54
N GLU A 132 22.30 11.57 -9.75
CA GLU A 132 21.51 11.87 -10.96
C GLU A 132 20.10 11.24 -10.84
N PRO A 133 19.02 11.96 -11.22
CA PRO A 133 17.67 11.44 -11.11
C PRO A 133 17.49 10.13 -11.87
N PHE A 134 17.02 9.09 -11.18
CA PHE A 134 16.60 7.84 -11.79
C PHE A 134 15.08 7.77 -11.74
N LEU A 135 14.45 8.11 -12.86
CA LEU A 135 13.02 8.38 -12.95
C LEU A 135 12.25 7.13 -13.41
N VAL A 136 11.20 6.79 -12.67
CA VAL A 136 10.31 5.65 -12.95
C VAL A 136 8.89 6.15 -12.97
N GLU A 137 8.14 5.85 -14.01
CA GLU A 137 6.74 6.24 -14.12
C GLU A 137 5.86 5.30 -13.31
N ASN A 138 4.82 5.85 -12.65
CA ASN A 138 3.81 5.03 -11.96
C ASN A 138 2.85 4.37 -12.96
N LEU A 139 3.40 3.48 -13.79
CA LEU A 139 2.73 2.71 -14.82
C LEU A 139 3.16 1.24 -14.71
N PHE A 140 2.29 0.32 -15.15
CA PHE A 140 2.60 -1.11 -15.16
C PHE A 140 3.86 -1.40 -15.99
N PRO A 141 4.78 -2.27 -15.53
CA PRO A 141 4.70 -3.09 -14.31
C PRO A 141 5.26 -2.42 -13.05
N PHE A 142 5.92 -1.27 -13.16
CA PHE A 142 6.60 -0.58 -12.05
C PHE A 142 5.66 0.26 -11.17
N GLY A 143 4.35 0.12 -11.37
CA GLY A 143 3.27 0.75 -10.64
C GLY A 143 1.94 0.13 -11.07
N GLN A 144 0.85 0.51 -10.40
CA GLN A 144 -0.50 0.03 -10.73
C GLN A 144 -0.67 -1.50 -10.72
N HIS A 145 0.07 -2.21 -9.86
CA HIS A 145 0.05 -3.68 -9.74
C HIS A 145 -0.87 -4.20 -8.63
N SER A 146 -1.63 -3.34 -7.95
CA SER A 146 -2.47 -3.72 -6.81
C SER A 146 -3.53 -4.77 -7.12
N ILE A 147 -3.84 -5.06 -8.39
CA ILE A 147 -4.72 -6.18 -8.77
C ILE A 147 -4.05 -7.55 -8.50
N ALA A 148 -2.72 -7.63 -8.46
CA ALA A 148 -1.97 -8.84 -8.15
C ALA A 148 -2.33 -9.38 -6.76
N SER A 149 -2.51 -8.48 -5.79
CA SER A 149 -2.94 -8.77 -4.41
C SER A 149 -4.25 -9.57 -4.37
N LEU A 150 -5.22 -9.24 -5.24
CA LEU A 150 -6.49 -9.98 -5.31
C LEU A 150 -6.28 -11.41 -5.82
N TYR A 151 -5.44 -11.56 -6.84
CA TYR A 151 -5.10 -12.86 -7.40
C TYR A 151 -4.45 -13.74 -6.34
N VAL A 152 -3.45 -13.20 -5.61
CA VAL A 152 -2.76 -13.90 -4.52
C VAL A 152 -3.75 -14.32 -3.43
N ALA A 153 -4.56 -13.38 -2.92
CA ALA A 153 -5.52 -13.66 -1.85
C ALA A 153 -6.48 -14.80 -2.22
N THR A 154 -7.05 -14.75 -3.43
CA THR A 154 -8.12 -15.66 -3.83
C THR A 154 -7.63 -17.00 -4.37
N ASN A 155 -6.51 -17.04 -5.10
CA ASN A 155 -6.02 -18.27 -5.72
C ASN A 155 -4.91 -18.96 -4.91
N HIS A 156 -4.22 -18.24 -4.01
CA HIS A 156 -3.09 -18.79 -3.25
C HIS A 156 -3.28 -18.76 -1.74
N LYS A 157 -4.12 -17.87 -1.21
CA LYS A 157 -4.37 -17.76 0.25
C LYS A 157 -5.76 -18.25 0.66
N GLY A 158 -6.54 -18.80 -0.27
CA GLY A 158 -7.83 -19.43 0.02
C GLY A 158 -8.97 -18.46 0.37
N VAL A 159 -8.81 -17.16 0.09
CA VAL A 159 -9.87 -16.18 0.38
C VAL A 159 -11.03 -16.36 -0.60
N ASP A 160 -12.23 -16.63 -0.08
CA ASP A 160 -13.45 -16.61 -0.90
C ASP A 160 -13.72 -15.19 -1.39
N PRO A 161 -13.70 -14.92 -2.72
CA PRO A 161 -13.99 -13.59 -3.23
C PRO A 161 -15.38 -13.05 -2.83
N LYS A 162 -16.34 -13.92 -2.51
CA LYS A 162 -17.70 -13.52 -2.12
C LYS A 162 -17.78 -13.03 -0.68
N SER A 163 -16.81 -13.37 0.17
CA SER A 163 -16.76 -12.91 1.56
C SER A 163 -16.15 -11.51 1.70
N VAL A 164 -15.54 -10.99 0.63
CA VAL A 164 -14.88 -9.68 0.59
C VAL A 164 -15.79 -8.64 -0.05
N ASN A 165 -16.00 -7.50 0.62
CA ASN A 165 -16.79 -6.40 0.08
C ASN A 165 -15.91 -5.39 -0.66
N PHE A 166 -14.75 -5.06 -0.10
CA PHE A 166 -13.82 -4.07 -0.65
C PHE A 166 -12.40 -4.59 -0.75
N MET A 167 -11.64 -4.02 -1.66
CA MET A 167 -10.21 -4.20 -1.74
C MET A 167 -9.51 -2.85 -1.76
N PHE A 168 -8.61 -2.64 -0.81
CA PHE A 168 -7.91 -1.39 -0.55
C PHE A 168 -6.40 -1.55 -0.74
N GLY A 169 -5.77 -0.55 -1.34
CA GLY A 169 -4.33 -0.33 -1.21
C GLY A 169 -3.99 0.56 -0.01
N SER A 170 -2.71 0.75 0.27
CA SER A 170 -2.21 1.45 1.48
C SER A 170 -2.74 2.87 1.69
N TYR A 171 -3.19 3.54 0.63
CA TYR A 171 -3.69 4.92 0.68
C TYR A 171 -5.21 5.02 0.89
N SER A 172 -5.97 3.93 0.70
CA SER A 172 -7.42 3.98 0.81
C SER A 172 -7.87 4.23 2.26
N LEU A 173 -7.14 3.68 3.24
CA LEU A 173 -7.40 3.98 4.66
C LEU A 173 -7.20 5.48 4.98
N PHE A 174 -6.16 6.10 4.43
CA PHE A 174 -5.93 7.54 4.62
C PHE A 174 -7.07 8.38 4.06
N LEU A 175 -7.54 8.04 2.84
CA LEU A 175 -8.69 8.71 2.23
C LEU A 175 -9.93 8.57 3.09
N LEU A 176 -10.22 7.36 3.59
CA LEU A 176 -11.41 7.13 4.42
C LEU A 176 -11.31 7.85 5.77
N ALA A 177 -10.12 7.88 6.36
CA ALA A 177 -9.89 8.56 7.62
C ALA A 177 -10.07 10.07 7.47
N THR A 178 -9.37 10.69 6.53
CA THR A 178 -9.36 12.17 6.44
C THR A 178 -10.52 12.71 5.62
N GLY A 179 -11.08 11.89 4.73
CA GLY A 179 -11.94 12.37 3.67
C GLY A 179 -11.21 13.33 2.73
N GLU A 180 -9.87 13.30 2.62
CA GLU A 180 -9.08 14.24 1.84
C GLU A 180 -8.19 13.55 0.79
N LEU A 181 -7.94 14.27 -0.30
CA LEU A 181 -6.92 13.91 -1.28
C LEU A 181 -5.59 14.59 -0.92
N GLN A 182 -4.51 13.83 -0.92
CA GLN A 182 -3.22 14.30 -0.42
C GLN A 182 -2.59 15.36 -1.33
N ASP A 183 -2.69 15.15 -2.64
CA ASP A 183 -1.99 15.95 -3.64
C ASP A 183 -2.93 16.42 -4.76
N ASP A 184 -2.58 17.53 -5.40
CA ASP A 184 -3.31 18.00 -6.59
C ASP A 184 -3.18 16.98 -7.73
N GLY A 185 -4.29 16.77 -8.45
CA GLY A 185 -4.37 15.78 -9.54
C GLY A 185 -4.49 14.33 -9.08
N GLU A 186 -4.44 14.05 -7.77
CA GLU A 186 -4.78 12.74 -7.21
C GLU A 186 -6.26 12.42 -7.40
N LYS A 187 -6.54 11.16 -7.73
CA LYS A 187 -7.88 10.61 -7.89
C LYS A 187 -7.94 9.25 -7.22
N PHE A 188 -9.14 8.82 -6.86
CA PHE A 188 -9.39 7.43 -6.53
C PHE A 188 -10.30 6.81 -7.57
N ILE A 189 -9.93 5.61 -8.00
CA ILE A 189 -10.70 4.80 -8.93
C ILE A 189 -11.43 3.75 -8.10
N VAL A 190 -12.75 3.72 -8.25
CA VAL A 190 -13.59 2.66 -7.70
C VAL A 190 -14.12 1.81 -8.85
N MET A 191 -13.86 0.51 -8.80
CA MET A 191 -14.30 -0.44 -9.82
C MET A 191 -14.92 -1.66 -9.17
N ARG A 192 -16.03 -2.16 -9.72
CA ARG A 192 -16.55 -3.47 -9.33
C ARG A 192 -15.81 -4.55 -10.09
N ILE A 193 -15.19 -5.47 -9.37
CA ILE A 193 -14.54 -6.64 -9.97
C ILE A 193 -15.64 -7.58 -10.50
N PRO A 194 -15.59 -7.96 -11.78
CA PRO A 194 -16.60 -8.84 -12.37
C PRO A 194 -16.72 -10.16 -11.61
N SER A 195 -17.95 -10.63 -11.45
CA SER A 195 -18.30 -11.94 -10.86
C SER A 195 -17.96 -12.16 -9.39
N THR A 196 -17.19 -11.29 -8.74
CA THR A 196 -16.89 -11.39 -7.30
C THR A 196 -17.80 -10.48 -6.47
N GLY A 197 -18.20 -9.32 -7.02
CA GLY A 197 -18.96 -8.32 -6.30
C GLY A 197 -18.08 -7.32 -5.51
N ILE A 198 -16.78 -7.59 -5.40
CA ILE A 198 -15.79 -6.77 -4.70
C ILE A 198 -15.70 -5.38 -5.34
N LEU A 199 -15.69 -4.34 -4.52
CA LEU A 199 -15.33 -2.98 -4.93
C LEU A 199 -13.84 -2.73 -4.70
N PHE A 200 -13.10 -2.64 -5.79
CA PHE A 200 -11.69 -2.29 -5.79
C PHE A 200 -11.53 -0.77 -5.73
N VAL A 201 -10.83 -0.28 -4.70
CA VAL A 201 -10.57 1.14 -4.47
C VAL A 201 -9.07 1.37 -4.48
N SER A 202 -8.58 2.01 -5.54
CA SER A 202 -7.16 2.30 -5.70
C SER A 202 -6.91 3.78 -5.95
N ARG A 203 -5.84 4.28 -5.35
CA ARG A 203 -5.26 5.58 -5.69
C ARG A 203 -4.82 5.56 -7.15
N TYR A 204 -5.17 6.62 -7.87
CA TYR A 204 -4.66 6.92 -9.19
C TYR A 204 -3.99 8.29 -9.16
N LYS A 205 -2.69 8.28 -9.44
CA LYS A 205 -1.90 9.50 -9.56
C LYS A 205 -0.85 9.27 -10.63
N ALA A 206 -0.84 10.13 -11.64
CA ALA A 206 0.26 10.20 -12.59
C ALA A 206 1.42 10.91 -11.89
N TYR A 207 2.47 10.16 -11.54
CA TYR A 207 3.69 10.71 -11.00
C TYR A 207 4.89 9.90 -11.45
N THR A 208 6.04 10.54 -11.40
CA THR A 208 7.34 9.93 -11.64
C THR A 208 8.04 9.80 -10.30
N ASN A 209 8.39 8.57 -9.91
CA ASN A 209 9.19 8.29 -8.74
C ASN A 209 10.68 8.49 -9.09
N ASN A 210 11.40 9.27 -8.28
CA ASN A 210 12.85 9.41 -8.43
C ASN A 210 13.56 8.50 -7.44
N LEU A 211 14.03 7.34 -7.88
CA LEU A 211 14.70 6.33 -7.04
C LEU A 211 16.09 6.75 -6.53
N SER A 212 16.60 7.85 -7.06
CA SER A 212 17.79 8.54 -6.55
C SER A 212 17.47 9.50 -5.40
N ALA A 213 16.20 9.72 -5.08
CA ALA A 213 15.80 10.61 -3.99
C ALA A 213 16.34 10.13 -2.63
N HIS A 214 16.55 11.08 -1.74
CA HIS A 214 17.14 10.83 -0.43
C HIS A 214 16.36 9.81 0.43
N GLY A 215 15.03 9.68 0.25
CA GLY A 215 14.20 8.69 0.96
C GLY A 215 14.64 7.26 0.63
N HIS A 216 14.67 6.94 -0.66
CA HIS A 216 15.17 5.66 -1.18
C HIS A 216 16.63 5.39 -0.78
N GLN A 217 17.50 6.41 -0.77
CA GLN A 217 18.87 6.24 -0.26
C GLN A 217 18.91 5.88 1.24
N PHE A 218 17.96 6.40 2.03
CA PHE A 218 17.87 6.08 3.45
C PHE A 218 17.39 4.65 3.68
N GLU A 219 16.38 4.20 2.94
CA GLU A 219 15.94 2.80 2.94
C GLU A 219 17.10 1.86 2.59
N ARG A 220 17.84 2.14 1.50
CA ARG A 220 19.01 1.34 1.11
C ARG A 220 20.09 1.30 2.18
N PHE A 221 20.33 2.43 2.85
CA PHE A 221 21.26 2.50 3.98
C PHE A 221 20.80 1.63 5.16
N LEU A 222 19.50 1.62 5.49
CA LEU A 222 18.95 0.73 6.53
C LEU A 222 19.07 -0.74 6.17
N LEU A 223 18.96 -1.08 4.89
CA LEU A 223 19.02 -2.45 4.36
C LEU A 223 20.46 -2.92 4.04
N GLY A 224 21.47 -2.08 4.23
CA GLY A 224 22.86 -2.42 3.91
C GLY A 224 23.15 -2.56 2.42
N THR A 225 22.31 -1.99 1.56
CA THR A 225 22.46 -2.06 0.09
C THR A 225 23.15 -0.80 -0.46
N SER A 226 23.61 -0.87 -1.71
CA SER A 226 24.28 0.25 -2.37
C SER A 226 23.38 1.49 -2.41
N PRO A 227 23.89 2.70 -2.12
CA PRO A 227 23.10 3.92 -2.29
C PRO A 227 22.84 4.27 -3.77
N GLU A 228 23.63 3.70 -4.70
CA GLU A 228 23.59 3.97 -6.14
C GLU A 228 22.79 2.90 -6.91
N PRO A 229 22.19 3.24 -8.06
CA PRO A 229 21.53 2.27 -8.96
C PRO A 229 22.49 1.18 -9.49
N PRO A 230 21.97 0.06 -10.03
CA PRO A 230 20.58 -0.22 -10.37
C PRO A 230 19.70 -0.49 -9.14
N TYR A 231 18.45 -0.03 -9.20
CA TYR A 231 17.48 -0.28 -8.16
C TYR A 231 16.76 -1.61 -8.41
N ASP A 232 16.66 -2.41 -7.34
CA ASP A 232 15.81 -3.58 -7.33
C ASP A 232 14.35 -3.12 -7.14
N HIS A 233 13.58 -3.11 -8.23
CA HIS A 233 12.18 -2.70 -8.25
C HIS A 233 11.23 -3.70 -7.60
N SER A 234 11.76 -4.80 -7.08
CA SER A 234 10.93 -5.78 -6.41
C SER A 234 10.49 -5.30 -5.04
N GLU A 235 9.21 -5.52 -4.76
CA GLU A 235 8.54 -5.08 -3.55
C GLU A 235 7.99 -6.29 -2.81
N ALA A 236 7.84 -6.17 -1.49
CA ALA A 236 7.12 -7.13 -0.68
C ALA A 236 5.81 -6.49 -0.22
N GLU A 237 4.69 -7.18 -0.37
CA GLU A 237 3.39 -6.72 0.10
C GLU A 237 2.85 -7.67 1.16
N ASN A 238 2.24 -7.11 2.21
CA ASN A 238 1.43 -7.86 3.17
C ASN A 238 -0.03 -7.83 2.73
N LEU A 239 -0.70 -8.97 2.87
CA LEU A 239 -2.12 -9.12 2.65
C LEU A 239 -2.82 -9.43 3.96
N GLN A 240 -3.89 -8.70 4.25
CA GLN A 240 -4.69 -8.94 5.45
C GLN A 240 -6.18 -8.72 5.15
N LEU A 241 -7.01 -9.48 5.86
CA LEU A 241 -8.44 -9.23 5.93
C LEU A 241 -8.73 -8.46 7.19
N MET A 242 -9.47 -7.36 7.04
CA MET A 242 -9.93 -6.55 8.15
C MET A 242 -11.43 -6.33 8.02
N LYS A 243 -12.10 -6.18 9.16
CA LYS A 243 -13.45 -5.66 9.23
C LYS A 243 -13.38 -4.16 9.49
N ILE A 244 -14.05 -3.39 8.62
CA ILE A 244 -14.17 -1.94 8.74
C ILE A 244 -15.66 -1.61 8.76
N GLY A 245 -16.16 -1.22 9.93
CA GLY A 245 -17.60 -1.16 10.19
C GLY A 245 -18.25 -2.53 9.96
N ASN A 246 -19.20 -2.60 9.02
CA ASN A 246 -19.89 -3.84 8.66
C ASN A 246 -19.32 -4.54 7.42
N SER A 247 -18.19 -4.07 6.89
CA SER A 247 -17.61 -4.59 5.65
C SER A 247 -16.34 -5.37 5.89
N THR A 248 -16.20 -6.50 5.19
CA THR A 248 -14.94 -7.24 5.08
C THR A 248 -14.10 -6.62 3.97
N VAL A 249 -12.87 -6.26 4.29
CA VAL A 249 -11.96 -5.53 3.42
C VAL A 249 -10.65 -6.32 3.28
N LEU A 250 -10.26 -6.61 2.05
CA LEU A 250 -8.92 -7.07 1.73
C LEU A 250 -7.99 -5.85 1.61
N ILE A 251 -6.97 -5.79 2.44
CA ILE A 251 -5.97 -4.70 2.41
C ILE A 251 -4.66 -5.28 1.90
N SER A 252 -4.06 -4.57 0.95
CA SER A 252 -2.69 -4.79 0.48
C SER A 252 -1.84 -3.58 0.83
N GLY A 253 -0.69 -3.83 1.46
CA GLY A 253 0.27 -2.79 1.78
C GLY A 253 1.70 -3.23 1.53
N GLU A 254 2.45 -2.40 0.79
CA GLU A 254 3.90 -2.50 0.69
C GLU A 254 4.56 -2.51 2.08
N VAL A 255 5.47 -3.45 2.29
CA VAL A 255 6.27 -3.58 3.50
C VAL A 255 7.69 -3.12 3.18
N ASP A 256 8.05 -1.91 3.63
CA ASP A 256 9.38 -1.32 3.38
C ASP A 256 10.51 -2.25 3.85
N ALA A 257 10.35 -2.82 5.05
CA ALA A 257 11.28 -3.78 5.63
C ALA A 257 10.69 -4.53 6.86
N VAL A 258 11.45 -5.46 7.41
CA VAL A 258 11.22 -6.08 8.74
C VAL A 258 12.42 -5.87 9.66
N ASP A 259 12.22 -5.96 10.97
CA ASP A 259 13.34 -5.95 11.92
C ASP A 259 13.96 -7.35 12.13
N CYS A 260 14.84 -7.48 13.13
CA CYS A 260 15.51 -8.75 13.46
C CYS A 260 14.57 -9.85 13.94
N ASN A 261 13.35 -9.52 14.36
CA ASN A 261 12.33 -10.47 14.80
C ASN A 261 11.34 -10.80 13.67
N GLY A 262 11.48 -10.17 12.50
CA GLY A 262 10.54 -10.32 11.39
C GLY A 262 9.32 -9.41 11.50
N THR A 263 9.30 -8.44 12.42
CA THR A 263 8.18 -7.50 12.59
C THR A 263 8.23 -6.43 11.50
N PRO A 264 7.13 -6.23 10.72
CA PRO A 264 7.09 -5.21 9.69
C PRO A 264 7.39 -3.81 10.23
N THR A 265 8.15 -3.06 9.44
CA THR A 265 8.66 -1.74 9.80
C THR A 265 8.47 -0.78 8.64
N GLU A 266 7.72 0.28 8.88
CA GLU A 266 7.64 1.41 7.96
C GLU A 266 8.94 2.22 8.04
N VAL A 267 9.41 2.74 6.92
CA VAL A 267 10.62 3.55 6.83
C VAL A 267 10.29 4.94 6.31
N LYS A 268 10.75 5.98 7.01
CA LYS A 268 10.58 7.37 6.55
C LYS A 268 11.80 8.23 6.82
N LEU A 269 12.12 9.09 5.85
CA LEU A 269 13.15 10.12 6.00
C LEU A 269 12.53 11.50 6.17
N GLY A 270 12.84 12.19 7.26
CA GLY A 270 12.46 13.60 7.45
C GLY A 270 12.25 14.03 8.88
N ASN A 271 12.10 15.35 9.05
CA ASN A 271 11.84 15.98 10.35
C ASN A 271 10.36 16.28 10.60
N LYS A 272 9.50 16.15 9.59
CA LYS A 272 8.06 16.38 9.73
C LYS A 272 7.45 15.40 10.73
N GLN A 273 6.52 15.88 11.55
CA GLN A 273 5.76 15.03 12.46
C GLN A 273 5.05 13.91 11.69
N GLN A 274 4.77 12.80 12.38
CA GLN A 274 4.03 11.69 11.80
C GLN A 274 2.62 12.16 11.41
N SER A 275 2.10 11.62 10.32
CA SER A 275 0.79 11.99 9.79
C SER A 275 -0.14 10.78 9.77
N MET A 276 -1.45 11.02 9.70
CA MET A 276 -2.46 9.97 9.48
C MET A 276 -2.12 9.07 8.30
N LYS A 277 -1.46 9.63 7.28
CA LYS A 277 -0.93 8.87 6.15
C LYS A 277 0.07 7.79 6.60
N THR A 278 1.02 8.13 7.46
CA THR A 278 2.02 7.16 7.96
C THR A 278 1.34 6.06 8.76
N LEU A 279 0.38 6.43 9.63
CA LEU A 279 -0.40 5.46 10.38
C LEU A 279 -1.20 4.53 9.45
N SER A 280 -1.84 5.08 8.42
CA SER A 280 -2.60 4.30 7.43
C SER A 280 -1.71 3.32 6.65
N GLN A 281 -0.51 3.75 6.27
CA GLN A 281 0.48 2.88 5.62
C GLN A 281 0.91 1.74 6.57
N MET A 282 1.22 2.09 7.83
CA MET A 282 1.60 1.11 8.85
C MET A 282 0.50 0.10 9.14
N ILE A 283 -0.76 0.53 9.28
CA ILE A 283 -1.90 -0.39 9.42
C ILE A 283 -1.97 -1.30 8.21
N SER A 284 -1.88 -0.75 6.99
CA SER A 284 -2.04 -1.51 5.74
C SER A 284 -0.94 -2.55 5.53
N SER A 285 0.27 -2.31 6.01
CA SER A 285 1.43 -3.21 5.93
C SER A 285 1.64 -4.05 7.20
N ALA A 286 0.73 -3.96 8.17
CA ALA A 286 0.86 -4.54 9.51
C ALA A 286 2.16 -4.15 10.25
N SER A 287 2.70 -2.96 9.98
CA SER A 287 3.89 -2.43 10.63
C SER A 287 3.60 -1.92 12.02
N LEU A 288 4.35 -2.43 13.00
CA LEU A 288 4.24 -2.05 14.42
C LEU A 288 5.26 -1.00 14.83
N GLN A 289 6.18 -0.65 13.94
CA GLN A 289 7.20 0.35 14.21
C GLN A 289 7.51 1.17 12.96
N LEU A 290 7.93 2.41 13.21
CA LEU A 290 8.46 3.32 12.21
C LEU A 290 9.96 3.51 12.45
N CYS A 291 10.78 3.14 11.48
CA CYS A 291 12.19 3.50 11.44
C CYS A 291 12.36 4.84 10.71
N ARG A 292 12.73 5.87 11.47
CA ARG A 292 12.75 7.25 11.01
C ARG A 292 14.13 7.87 11.01
N GLY A 293 14.55 8.35 9.84
CA GLY A 293 15.79 9.12 9.69
C GLY A 293 15.55 10.63 9.89
N ASN A 294 16.24 11.23 10.86
CA ASN A 294 16.23 12.68 11.07
C ASN A 294 17.33 13.35 10.26
N VAL A 295 17.00 14.39 9.50
CA VAL A 295 17.94 15.06 8.59
C VAL A 295 18.16 16.52 8.96
N ARG A 296 19.38 17.02 8.79
CA ARG A 296 19.62 18.47 8.79
C ARG A 296 19.80 18.96 7.37
N PHE A 297 18.99 19.94 6.98
CA PHE A 297 19.11 20.63 5.70
C PHE A 297 20.23 21.66 5.74
N TRP A 298 21.16 21.58 4.79
CA TRP A 298 22.13 22.64 4.54
C TRP A 298 21.60 23.50 3.38
N GLN A 299 20.93 24.59 3.72
CA GLN A 299 20.18 25.45 2.78
C GLN A 299 20.99 25.89 1.55
N ARG A 300 22.32 26.05 1.67
CA ARG A 300 23.15 26.57 0.58
C ARG A 300 23.48 25.60 -0.56
N ARG A 301 23.21 24.29 -0.47
CA ARG A 301 23.63 23.31 -1.52
C ARG A 301 22.67 22.12 -1.74
N GLY A 302 21.44 22.15 -1.21
CA GLY A 302 20.51 21.02 -1.34
C GLY A 302 20.96 19.72 -0.65
N ARG A 303 22.04 19.77 0.14
CA ARG A 303 22.62 18.58 0.80
C ARG A 303 21.83 18.24 2.06
N LYS A 304 21.45 16.96 2.20
CA LYS A 304 20.89 16.41 3.42
C LYS A 304 21.95 15.63 4.18
N LYS A 305 22.04 15.86 5.49
CA LYS A 305 22.86 15.03 6.40
C LYS A 305 21.93 14.27 7.33
N LEU A 306 21.93 12.95 7.24
CA LEU A 306 21.28 12.08 8.21
C LEU A 306 22.01 12.22 9.55
N ARG A 307 21.29 12.61 10.60
CA ARG A 307 21.84 12.92 11.92
C ARG A 307 21.60 11.83 12.93
N ASP A 308 20.43 11.23 12.84
CA ASP A 308 19.94 10.27 13.81
C ASP A 308 18.92 9.35 13.13
N ILE A 309 18.74 8.16 13.69
CA ILE A 309 17.72 7.18 13.31
C ILE A 309 16.93 6.87 14.56
N LYS A 310 15.61 6.96 14.51
CA LYS A 310 14.74 6.61 15.64
C LYS A 310 13.83 5.47 15.25
N ARG A 311 13.63 4.53 16.19
CA ARG A 311 12.49 3.62 16.14
C ARG A 311 11.37 4.26 16.95
N ILE A 312 10.18 4.25 16.39
CA ILE A 312 8.98 4.80 17.02
C ILE A 312 7.91 3.73 16.93
N GLU A 313 7.48 3.23 18.08
CA GLU A 313 6.43 2.23 18.19
C GLU A 313 5.09 2.76 17.69
N PHE A 314 4.25 1.86 17.18
CA PHE A 314 2.91 2.14 16.65
C PHE A 314 2.05 2.91 17.64
N GLU A 315 2.04 2.52 18.91
CA GLU A 315 1.23 3.19 19.95
C GLU A 315 1.61 4.65 20.16
N ARG A 316 2.89 4.99 19.93
CA ARG A 316 3.34 6.37 20.07
C ARG A 316 2.88 7.27 18.92
N LEU A 317 2.16 6.70 17.96
CA LEU A 317 1.42 7.43 16.93
C LEU A 317 0.03 7.84 17.40
N GLU A 318 -0.43 7.39 18.57
CA GLU A 318 -1.74 7.72 19.14
C GLU A 318 -1.93 9.23 19.28
N ASP A 319 -0.93 9.96 19.78
CA ASP A 319 -0.96 11.43 19.94
C ASP A 319 -1.38 12.18 18.65
N PHE A 320 -1.23 11.54 17.49
CA PHE A 320 -1.68 12.03 16.18
C PHE A 320 -3.08 11.54 15.83
N ALA A 321 -3.33 10.25 16.04
CA ALA A 321 -4.62 9.61 15.78
C ALA A 321 -5.74 10.28 16.56
N THR A 322 -5.55 10.55 17.86
CA THR A 322 -6.60 11.10 18.72
C THR A 322 -6.96 12.53 18.32
N ARG A 323 -5.99 13.36 17.90
CA ARG A 323 -6.24 14.76 17.51
C ARG A 323 -7.01 14.89 16.20
N GLU A 324 -6.74 14.03 15.23
CA GLU A 324 -7.46 14.06 13.94
C GLU A 324 -8.74 13.22 13.98
N MET A 325 -8.75 12.04 14.60
CA MET A 325 -9.93 11.16 14.61
C MET A 325 -11.06 11.58 15.56
N THR A 326 -10.79 12.32 16.65
CA THR A 326 -11.90 12.92 17.44
C THR A 326 -12.62 14.03 16.70
N SER A 327 -12.02 14.61 15.65
CA SER A 327 -12.68 15.60 14.80
C SER A 327 -13.56 14.98 13.69
N LEU A 328 -13.40 13.68 13.46
CA LEU A 328 -14.10 12.93 12.42
C LEU A 328 -15.31 12.24 13.06
N ASN A 329 -16.49 12.85 12.90
CA ASN A 329 -17.75 12.19 13.18
C ASN A 329 -17.96 11.07 12.15
N TRP A 330 -17.50 9.85 12.48
CA TRP A 330 -17.87 8.64 11.78
C TRP A 330 -19.34 8.34 12.10
N SER A 331 -20.27 9.06 11.47
CA SER A 331 -21.68 8.65 11.49
C SER A 331 -21.79 7.42 10.61
N GLY A 332 -22.02 6.27 11.25
CA GLY A 332 -22.20 4.96 10.59
C GLY A 332 -23.43 4.86 9.72
#